data_AF-A0A7W4PLR5-F1
#
_entry.id   AF-A0A7W4PLR5-F1
#
_cell.length_a   1.000
_cell.length_b   1.000
_cell.length_c   1.000
_cell.angle_alpha   90.00
_cell.angle_beta   90.00
_cell.angle_gamma   90.00
#
_symmetry.space_group_name_H-M   'P 1'
#
loop_
_entity.id
_entity.type
_entity.pdbx_description
1 polymer ?
#
loop_
_entity_poly.entity_id
_entity_poly.type
_entity_poly.pdbx_seq_one_letter_code
_entity_poly.pdbx_strand_id
1 'polypeptide(L)'
;MQDVRDALYIGHRSDGTLTRRPMSPHLQVYRFRLSMFLSIANRAAGVAAAAGSALAVCWLNAAAKGPDSFRKVQKVTRHPLGILALAGWALALVYHFVAGLRHLAWDAGYRFEKKDINEDGPVAVGVAVGTTVVLVATVLGLAVCRSRKKAS
;
A
#
# COMPACT_ATOMS: atom_id res chain seq x y z
N MET A 1 1.72 32.72 -23.58
CA MET A 1 2.28 33.15 -22.28
C MET A 1 3.39 32.15 -21.96
N GLN A 2 4.67 32.53 -22.06
CA GLN A 2 5.76 31.66 -21.59
C GLN A 2 5.58 31.51 -20.07
N ASP A 3 5.58 30.28 -19.55
CA ASP A 3 5.48 30.03 -18.12
C ASP A 3 6.67 30.72 -17.42
N VAL A 4 6.41 31.51 -16.38
CA VAL A 4 7.44 32.21 -15.59
C VAL A 4 8.46 31.21 -15.03
N ARG A 5 8.04 29.95 -14.82
CA ARG A 5 8.91 28.85 -14.39
C ARG A 5 9.94 28.46 -15.44
N ASP A 6 9.59 28.51 -16.72
CA ASP A 6 10.51 28.17 -17.81
C ASP A 6 11.65 29.18 -17.94
N ALA A 7 11.41 30.44 -17.58
CA ALA A 7 12.44 31.48 -17.55
C ALA A 7 13.58 31.15 -16.54
N LEU A 8 13.29 30.42 -15.46
CA LEU A 8 14.30 29.99 -14.47
C LEU A 8 15.22 28.87 -15.00
N TYR A 9 14.74 28.12 -16.00
CA TYR A 9 15.52 27.06 -16.66
C TYR A 9 16.40 27.58 -17.80
N ILE A 10 16.22 28.83 -18.22
CA ILE A 10 17.05 29.45 -19.25
C ILE A 10 18.26 30.09 -18.56
N GLY A 11 19.44 29.55 -18.83
CA GLY A 11 20.72 30.14 -18.43
C GLY A 11 21.47 30.69 -19.64
N HIS A 12 22.50 31.49 -19.37
CA HIS A 12 23.49 31.87 -20.36
C HIS A 12 24.75 31.01 -20.20
N ARG A 13 25.33 30.58 -21.31
CA ARG A 13 26.69 30.01 -21.35
C ARG A 13 27.73 31.13 -21.32
N SER A 14 29.00 30.78 -21.13
CA SER A 14 30.12 31.73 -21.12
C SER A 14 30.31 32.48 -22.45
N ASP A 15 29.76 31.96 -23.55
CA ASP A 15 29.73 32.60 -24.88
C ASP A 15 28.49 33.50 -25.10
N GLY A 16 27.63 33.67 -24.08
CA GLY A 16 26.41 34.48 -24.13
C GLY A 16 25.19 33.75 -24.70
N THR A 17 25.33 32.52 -25.23
CA THR A 17 24.22 31.76 -25.81
C THR A 17 23.23 31.27 -24.74
N LEU A 18 21.94 31.25 -25.10
CA LEU A 18 20.89 30.72 -24.24
C LEU A 18 20.95 29.19 -24.23
N THR A 19 20.93 28.59 -23.04
CA THR A 19 20.86 27.14 -22.85
C THR A 19 19.81 26.79 -21.83
N ARG A 20 19.09 25.69 -22.05
CA ARG A 20 18.23 25.11 -21.01
C ARG A 20 19.11 24.38 -20.00
N ARG A 21 19.00 24.72 -18.73
CA ARG A 21 19.72 24.06 -17.64
C ARG A 21 19.19 22.62 -17.49
N PRO A 22 20.08 21.61 -17.50
CA PRO A 22 19.65 20.23 -17.28
C PRO A 22 19.15 20.04 -15.85
N MET A 23 18.24 19.08 -15.67
CA MET A 23 17.81 18.67 -14.33
C MET A 23 18.95 17.93 -13.62
N SER A 24 19.27 18.32 -12.39
CA SER A 24 20.26 17.61 -11.60
C SER A 24 19.83 16.15 -11.34
N PRO A 25 20.77 15.19 -11.30
CA PRO A 25 20.46 13.82 -10.88
C PRO A 25 19.79 13.81 -9.49
N HIS A 26 18.80 12.95 -9.29
CA HIS A 26 18.01 12.92 -8.05
C HIS A 26 17.81 11.47 -7.58
N LEU A 27 16.82 10.74 -8.09
CA LEU A 27 16.51 9.37 -7.63
C LEU A 27 17.68 8.40 -7.83
N GLN A 28 18.45 8.56 -8.89
CA GLN A 28 19.56 7.65 -9.22
C GLN A 28 20.77 7.81 -8.29
N VAL A 29 20.95 8.99 -7.69
CA VAL A 29 22.14 9.31 -6.86
C VAL A 29 21.82 9.39 -5.37
N TYR A 30 20.54 9.47 -5.00
CA TYR A 30 20.13 9.61 -3.61
C TYR A 30 20.27 8.30 -2.83
N ARG A 31 20.84 8.36 -1.61
CA ARG A 31 20.96 7.19 -0.74
C ARG A 31 19.59 6.77 -0.21
N PHE A 32 19.14 5.60 -0.64
CA PHE A 32 17.86 5.03 -0.24
C PHE A 32 17.80 4.76 1.27
N ARG A 33 16.70 5.16 1.93
CA ARG A 33 16.45 4.94 3.36
C ARG A 33 15.13 4.20 3.56
N LEU A 34 15.03 3.43 4.64
CA LEU A 34 13.82 2.68 4.97
C LEU A 34 12.58 3.59 5.06
N SER A 35 12.69 4.77 5.69
CA SER A 35 11.58 5.72 5.79
C SER A 35 11.02 6.16 4.43
N MET A 36 11.89 6.29 3.41
CA MET A 36 11.47 6.61 2.04
C MET A 36 10.70 5.46 1.41
N PHE A 37 11.23 4.24 1.54
CA PHE A 37 10.53 3.04 1.09
C PHE A 37 9.16 2.91 1.73
N LEU A 38 9.07 3.06 3.05
CA LEU A 38 7.81 2.94 3.78
C LEU A 38 6.80 3.99 3.34
N SER A 39 7.24 5.21 3.03
CA SER A 39 6.38 6.26 2.48
C SER A 39 5.85 5.89 1.09
N ILE A 40 6.68 5.37 0.19
CA ILE A 40 6.25 4.92 -1.16
C ILE A 40 5.30 3.73 -1.03
N ALA A 41 5.66 2.75 -0.19
CA ALA A 41 4.83 1.59 0.10
C ALA A 41 3.47 2.02 0.66
N ASN A 42 3.39 3.08 1.48
CA ASN A 42 2.11 3.54 2.05
C ASN A 42 1.18 4.08 0.96
N ARG A 43 1.73 4.82 -0.02
CA ARG A 43 0.97 5.28 -1.19
C ARG A 43 0.49 4.10 -2.04
N ALA A 44 1.38 3.16 -2.35
CA ALA A 44 1.04 1.97 -3.13
C ALA A 44 -0.02 1.10 -2.43
N ALA A 45 0.12 0.92 -1.11
CA ALA A 45 -0.85 0.19 -0.30
C ALA A 45 -2.21 0.88 -0.25
N GLY A 46 -2.25 2.22 -0.16
CA GLY A 46 -3.50 2.98 -0.24
C GLY A 46 -4.22 2.78 -1.59
N VAL A 47 -3.48 2.80 -2.70
CA VAL A 47 -4.05 2.52 -4.03
C VAL A 47 -4.58 1.07 -4.11
N ALA A 48 -3.79 0.10 -3.66
CA ALA A 48 -4.19 -1.31 -3.64
C ALA A 48 -5.39 -1.56 -2.73
N ALA A 49 -5.45 -0.90 -1.57
CA ALA A 49 -6.57 -0.96 -0.64
C ALA A 49 -7.85 -0.42 -1.29
N ALA A 50 -7.79 0.75 -1.92
CA ALA A 50 -8.92 1.35 -2.63
C ALA A 50 -9.42 0.47 -3.79
N ALA A 51 -8.50 -0.07 -4.61
CA ALA A 51 -8.84 -0.97 -5.70
C ALA A 51 -9.52 -2.26 -5.19
N GLY A 52 -9.00 -2.86 -4.12
CA GLY A 52 -9.60 -4.06 -3.53
C GLY A 52 -10.94 -3.78 -2.84
N SER A 53 -11.18 -2.57 -2.31
CA SER A 53 -12.49 -2.18 -1.79
C SER A 53 -13.57 -2.19 -2.89
N ALA A 54 -13.24 -1.84 -4.13
CA ALA A 54 -14.18 -1.99 -5.24
C ALA A 54 -14.53 -3.47 -5.49
N LEU A 55 -13.56 -4.38 -5.41
CA LEU A 55 -13.80 -5.82 -5.50
C LEU A 55 -14.66 -6.33 -4.33
N ALA A 56 -14.46 -5.79 -3.12
CA ALA A 56 -15.28 -6.11 -1.96
C ALA A 56 -16.74 -5.69 -2.16
N VAL A 57 -17.00 -4.53 -2.76
CA VAL A 57 -18.35 -4.09 -3.14
C VAL A 57 -18.97 -5.06 -4.16
N CYS A 58 -18.22 -5.49 -5.17
CA CYS A 58 -18.70 -6.51 -6.11
C CYS A 58 -19.04 -7.83 -5.41
N TRP A 59 -18.24 -8.24 -4.43
CA TRP A 59 -18.48 -9.43 -3.61
C TRP A 59 -19.77 -9.31 -2.78
N LEU A 60 -19.96 -8.17 -2.10
CA LEU A 60 -21.16 -7.89 -1.31
C LEU A 60 -22.42 -7.85 -2.18
N ASN A 61 -22.33 -7.23 -3.36
CA ASN A 61 -23.42 -7.22 -4.34
C ASN A 61 -23.78 -8.63 -4.81
N ALA A 62 -22.79 -9.49 -5.07
CA ALA A 62 -23.04 -10.89 -5.42
C ALA A 62 -23.68 -11.68 -4.29
N ALA A 63 -23.34 -11.39 -3.03
CA ALA A 63 -23.99 -11.97 -1.86
C ALA A 63 -25.46 -11.54 -1.76
N ALA A 64 -25.76 -10.27 -2.01
CA ALA A 64 -27.12 -9.72 -1.98
C ALA A 64 -28.03 -10.28 -3.10
N LYS A 65 -27.47 -10.57 -4.29
CA LYS A 65 -28.21 -11.13 -5.45
C LYS A 65 -28.62 -12.60 -5.29
N GLY A 66 -28.23 -13.25 -4.21
CA GLY A 66 -28.64 -14.61 -3.89
C GLY A 66 -27.61 -15.70 -4.24
N PRO A 67 -27.96 -16.98 -4.00
CA PRO A 67 -26.99 -18.07 -3.91
C PRO A 67 -26.20 -18.36 -5.19
N ASP A 68 -26.82 -18.22 -6.36
CA ASP A 68 -26.16 -18.51 -7.64
C ASP A 68 -25.07 -17.50 -7.98
N SER A 69 -25.36 -16.21 -7.78
CA SER A 69 -24.39 -15.12 -7.96
C SER A 69 -23.23 -15.27 -6.97
N PHE A 70 -23.55 -15.58 -5.71
CA PHE A 70 -22.54 -15.75 -4.67
C PHE A 70 -21.63 -16.96 -4.92
N ARG A 71 -22.17 -18.07 -5.43
CA ARG A 71 -21.38 -19.26 -5.80
C ARG A 71 -20.31 -18.94 -6.85
N LYS A 72 -20.60 -18.07 -7.81
CA LYS A 72 -19.62 -17.66 -8.85
C LYS A 72 -18.43 -16.94 -8.22
N VAL A 73 -18.69 -15.97 -7.35
CA VAL A 73 -17.63 -15.21 -6.66
C VAL A 73 -16.86 -16.09 -5.69
N GLN A 74 -17.54 -16.99 -4.97
CA GLN A 74 -16.87 -17.95 -4.09
C GLN A 74 -15.85 -18.85 -4.80
N LYS A 75 -16.11 -19.23 -6.06
CA LYS A 75 -15.13 -20.01 -6.86
C LYS A 75 -13.83 -19.24 -7.05
N VAL A 76 -13.93 -17.94 -7.33
CA VAL A 76 -12.76 -17.06 -7.49
C VAL A 76 -12.04 -16.87 -6.16
N THR A 77 -12.76 -16.54 -5.08
CA THR A 77 -12.14 -16.25 -3.77
C THR A 77 -11.57 -17.48 -3.08
N ARG A 78 -12.01 -18.70 -3.44
CA ARG A 78 -11.44 -19.96 -2.94
C ARG A 78 -10.31 -20.51 -3.81
N HIS A 79 -10.12 -19.97 -5.02
CA HIS A 79 -8.99 -20.35 -5.85
C HIS A 79 -7.68 -19.92 -5.17
N PRO A 80 -6.57 -20.68 -5.26
CA PRO A 80 -5.30 -20.31 -4.62
C PRO A 80 -4.83 -18.89 -4.98
N LEU A 81 -4.97 -18.49 -6.25
CA LEU A 81 -4.67 -17.12 -6.68
C LEU A 81 -5.61 -16.07 -6.07
N GLY A 82 -6.88 -16.40 -5.86
CA GLY A 82 -7.84 -15.52 -5.19
C GLY A 82 -7.53 -15.37 -3.71
N ILE A 83 -7.12 -16.45 -3.03
CA ILE A 83 -6.65 -16.41 -1.65
C ILE A 83 -5.39 -15.55 -1.54
N LEU A 84 -4.42 -15.72 -2.45
CA LEU A 84 -3.21 -14.90 -2.49
C LEU A 84 -3.55 -13.42 -2.71
N ALA A 85 -4.46 -13.12 -3.64
CA ALA A 85 -4.91 -11.75 -3.88
C ALA A 85 -5.61 -11.14 -2.65
N LEU A 86 -6.47 -11.90 -1.97
CA LEU A 86 -7.13 -11.47 -0.73
C LEU A 86 -6.14 -11.27 0.42
N ALA A 87 -5.14 -12.14 0.54
CA ALA A 87 -4.06 -11.98 1.53
C ALA A 87 -3.21 -10.74 1.24
N GLY A 88 -2.87 -10.49 -0.03
CA GLY A 88 -2.18 -9.28 -0.46
C GLY A 88 -2.99 -8.01 -0.23
N TRP A 89 -4.30 -8.05 -0.49
CA TRP A 89 -5.21 -6.94 -0.19
C TRP A 89 -5.33 -6.69 1.31
N ALA A 90 -5.43 -7.73 2.13
CA ALA A 90 -5.40 -7.62 3.59
C ALA A 90 -4.09 -7.00 4.08
N LEU A 91 -2.94 -7.42 3.54
CA LEU A 91 -1.64 -6.83 3.86
C LEU A 91 -1.61 -5.34 3.52
N ALA A 92 -2.09 -4.96 2.33
CA ALA A 92 -2.14 -3.57 1.90
C ALA A 92 -3.03 -2.73 2.82
N LEU A 93 -4.21 -3.23 3.19
CA LEU A 93 -5.11 -2.56 4.13
C LEU A 93 -4.47 -2.37 5.51
N VAL A 94 -3.94 -3.44 6.10
CA VAL A 94 -3.33 -3.40 7.44
C VAL A 94 -2.11 -2.49 7.43
N TYR A 95 -1.24 -2.60 6.43
CA TYR A 95 -0.05 -1.76 6.33
C TYR A 95 -0.43 -0.28 6.15
N HIS A 96 -1.37 0.04 5.24
CA HIS A 96 -1.83 1.41 5.03
C HIS A 96 -2.45 2.00 6.30
N PHE A 97 -3.19 1.20 7.06
CA PHE A 97 -3.76 1.61 8.34
C PHE A 97 -2.68 1.90 9.39
N VAL A 98 -1.73 0.99 9.60
CA VAL A 98 -0.64 1.16 10.59
C VAL A 98 0.25 2.35 10.21
N ALA A 99 0.60 2.49 8.93
CA ALA A 99 1.34 3.66 8.45
C ALA A 99 0.52 4.95 8.60
N GLY A 100 -0.79 4.89 8.34
CA GLY A 100 -1.72 6.00 8.57
C GLY A 100 -1.74 6.48 10.02
N LEU A 101 -1.75 5.56 11.00
CA LEU A 101 -1.65 5.92 12.41
C LEU A 101 -0.34 6.67 12.74
N ARG A 102 0.78 6.26 12.13
CA ARG A 102 2.05 6.98 12.28
C ARG A 102 1.99 8.38 11.68
N HIS A 103 1.41 8.51 10.50
CA HIS A 103 1.20 9.81 9.87
C HIS A 103 0.33 10.73 10.73
N LEU A 104 -0.79 10.22 11.28
CA LEU A 104 -1.63 10.98 12.20
C LEU A 104 -0.89 11.38 13.49
N ALA A 105 -0.02 10.51 14.02
CA ALA A 105 0.83 10.86 15.16
C ALA A 105 1.80 12.00 14.81
N TRP A 106 2.43 11.96 13.63
CA TRP A 106 3.29 13.03 13.14
C TRP A 106 2.54 14.35 12.94
N ASP A 107 1.35 14.29 12.34
CA ASP A 107 0.50 15.46 12.11
C ASP A 107 0.01 16.10 13.42
N ALA A 108 -0.15 15.29 14.47
CA ALA A 108 -0.45 15.74 15.82
C ALA A 108 0.79 16.25 16.60
N GLY A 109 1.98 16.26 15.98
CA GLY A 109 3.22 16.73 16.59
C GLY A 109 3.95 15.72 17.47
N TYR A 110 3.65 14.43 17.35
CA TYR A 110 4.31 13.36 18.10
C TYR A 110 5.26 12.54 17.23
N ARG A 111 6.38 12.06 17.80
CA ARG A 111 7.29 11.06 17.21
C ARG A 111 7.77 11.36 15.76
N PHE A 112 7.95 12.63 15.43
CA PHE A 112 8.36 13.08 14.09
C PHE A 112 9.87 13.35 13.97
N GLU A 113 10.64 13.14 15.05
CA GLU A 113 12.09 13.27 14.99
C GLU A 113 12.74 12.14 14.19
N LYS A 114 13.94 12.39 13.65
CA LYS A 114 14.67 11.40 12.85
C LYS A 114 14.91 10.09 13.61
N LYS A 115 15.17 10.16 14.91
CA LYS A 115 15.38 8.98 15.77
C LYS A 115 14.10 8.15 15.84
N ASP A 116 12.99 8.78 16.23
CA ASP A 116 11.69 8.12 16.34
C ASP A 116 11.25 7.49 15.02
N ILE A 117 11.38 8.21 13.90
CA ILE A 117 10.99 7.70 12.58
C ILE A 117 11.79 6.44 12.21
N ASN A 118 13.07 6.38 12.58
CA ASN A 118 13.93 5.23 12.30
C ASN A 118 13.60 4.03 13.20
N GLU A 119 13.21 4.27 14.45
CA GLU A 119 12.77 3.22 15.39
C GLU A 119 11.37 2.69 15.02
N ASP A 120 10.44 3.56 14.68
CA ASP A 120 9.05 3.21 14.36
C ASP A 120 8.92 2.48 13.02
N GLY A 121 9.87 2.70 12.10
CA GLY A 121 9.87 2.07 10.77
C GLY A 121 9.77 0.54 10.82
N PRO A 122 10.77 -0.15 11.40
CA PRO A 122 10.75 -1.60 11.56
C PRO A 122 9.59 -2.12 12.41
N VAL A 123 9.23 -1.40 13.48
CA VAL A 123 8.09 -1.78 14.36
C VAL A 123 6.79 -1.80 13.57
N ALA A 124 6.53 -0.77 12.76
CA ALA A 124 5.34 -0.69 11.93
C ALA A 124 5.25 -1.84 10.92
N VAL A 125 6.38 -2.22 10.31
CA VAL A 125 6.45 -3.36 9.39
C VAL A 125 6.16 -4.66 10.15
N GLY A 126 6.78 -4.87 11.30
CA GLY A 126 6.54 -6.05 12.14
C GLY A 126 5.08 -6.19 12.56
N VAL A 127 4.47 -5.09 13.03
CA VAL A 127 3.04 -5.05 13.40
C VAL A 127 2.15 -5.35 12.21
N ALA A 128 2.40 -4.73 11.05
CA ALA A 128 1.57 -4.92 9.87
C ALA A 128 1.65 -6.35 9.34
N VAL A 129 2.85 -6.91 9.23
CA VAL A 129 3.07 -8.29 8.78
C VAL A 129 2.50 -9.27 9.79
N GLY A 130 2.81 -9.13 11.08
CA GLY A 130 2.33 -10.02 12.13
C GLY A 130 0.81 -10.05 12.21
N THR A 131 0.16 -8.89 12.19
CA THR A 131 -1.31 -8.78 12.21
C THR A 131 -1.92 -9.45 10.98
N THR A 132 -1.34 -9.23 9.79
CA THR A 132 -1.82 -9.85 8.55
C THR A 132 -1.65 -11.37 8.57
N VAL A 133 -0.51 -11.88 9.02
CA VAL A 133 -0.25 -13.32 9.13
C VAL A 133 -1.25 -13.97 10.08
N VAL A 134 -1.48 -13.39 11.25
CA VAL A 134 -2.49 -13.89 12.21
C VAL A 134 -3.89 -13.89 11.59
N LEU A 135 -4.28 -12.81 10.91
CA LEU A 135 -5.59 -12.70 10.26
C LEU A 135 -5.77 -13.77 9.18
N VAL A 136 -4.80 -13.91 8.27
CA VAL A 136 -4.89 -14.89 7.18
C VAL A 136 -4.84 -16.32 7.72
N ALA A 137 -3.97 -16.61 8.67
CA ALA A 137 -3.84 -17.94 9.28
C ALA A 137 -5.11 -18.35 10.03
N THR A 138 -5.73 -17.44 10.78
CA THR A 138 -6.99 -17.72 11.48
C THR A 138 -8.13 -18.00 10.49
N VAL A 139 -8.28 -17.20 9.43
CA VAL A 139 -9.30 -17.42 8.40
C VAL A 139 -9.12 -18.77 7.69
N LEU A 140 -7.88 -19.10 7.30
CA LEU A 140 -7.59 -20.39 6.65
C LEU A 140 -7.77 -21.57 7.62
N GLY A 141 -7.34 -21.44 8.87
CA GLY A 141 -7.51 -22.45 9.91
C GLY A 141 -8.99 -22.75 10.16
N LEU A 142 -9.83 -21.71 10.29
CA LEU A 142 -11.29 -21.88 10.42
C LEU A 142 -11.90 -22.56 9.20
N ALA A 143 -11.45 -22.23 7.99
CA ALA A 143 -11.93 -22.85 6.76
C ALA A 143 -11.60 -24.36 6.72
N VAL A 144 -10.38 -24.75 7.10
CA VAL A 144 -9.94 -26.15 7.17
C VAL A 144 -10.72 -26.92 8.24
N CYS A 145 -10.84 -26.37 9.46
CA CYS A 145 -11.61 -27.00 10.54
C CYS A 145 -13.08 -27.24 10.16
N ARG A 146 -13.70 -26.27 9.47
CA ARG A 146 -15.08 -26.40 8.98
C ARG A 146 -15.21 -27.46 7.89
N SER A 147 -14.21 -27.61 7.02
CA SER A 147 -14.20 -28.66 5.99
C SER A 147 -14.10 -30.05 6.62
N ARG A 148 -13.25 -30.23 7.64
CA ARG A 148 -13.12 -31.52 8.34
C ARG A 148 -14.40 -31.94 9.05
N LYS A 149 -15.09 -31.01 9.74
CA LYS A 149 -16.37 -31.30 10.42
C LYS A 149 -17.50 -31.72 9.47
N LYS A 150 -17.46 -31.31 8.20
CA LYS A 150 -18.47 -31.72 7.19
C LYS A 150 -18.20 -33.11 6.60
N ALA A 151 -16.99 -33.64 6.76
CA ALA A 151 -16.57 -34.93 6.22
C ALA A 151 -16.67 -36.07 7.26
N SER A 152 -16.99 -35.74 8.51
CA SER A 152 -17.34 -36.67 9.59
C SER A 152 -18.85 -36.67 9.78
#